data_AF-A0A6G3WQA4-F1
#
_entry.id   AF-A0A6G3WQA4-F1
#
_cell.length_a   1.000
_cell.length_b   1.000
_cell.length_c   1.000
_cell.angle_alpha   90.00
_cell.angle_beta   90.00
_cell.angle_gamma   90.00
#
_symmetry.space_group_name_H-M   'P 1'
#
loop_
_entity.id
_entity.type
_entity.pdbx_description
1 polymer ?
#
loop_
_entity_poly.entity_id
_entity_poly.type
_entity_poly.pdbx_seq_one_letter_code
_entity_poly.pdbx_strand_id
1 'polypeptide(L)'
;AYAVGGESLDLVILLIIGLIGFGMRRYGLPVLPAVIGVILGPAAEQQLRRALQISDGSVSGLVNTPFSVTVYAIVALIVAWPLISRLVLRRRGDRKTAEESRTVSGG
;
A
#
# COMPACT_ATOMS: atom_id res chain seq x y z
N ALA A 1 -29.69 29.24 -24.79
CA ALA A 1 -29.26 28.00 -25.45
C ALA A 1 -27.85 27.67 -24.95
N TYR A 2 -27.72 26.78 -23.96
CA TYR A 2 -26.45 26.36 -23.33
C TYR A 2 -26.09 24.93 -23.76
N ALA A 3 -26.22 24.64 -25.05
CA ALA A 3 -26.07 23.29 -25.58
C ALA A 3 -25.28 23.33 -26.90
N VAL A 4 -24.02 23.78 -26.83
CA VAL A 4 -23.08 23.63 -27.94
C VAL A 4 -21.68 23.36 -27.36
N GLY A 5 -21.31 22.08 -27.31
CA GLY A 5 -19.91 21.62 -27.20
C GLY A 5 -19.40 21.34 -25.79
N GLY A 6 -19.12 20.06 -25.49
CA GLY A 6 -18.31 19.65 -24.33
C GLY A 6 -18.98 19.74 -22.95
N GLU A 7 -19.86 20.72 -22.71
CA GLU A 7 -20.34 21.06 -21.37
C GLU A 7 -21.09 19.91 -20.68
N SER A 8 -21.87 19.11 -21.40
CA SER A 8 -22.58 17.97 -20.79
C SER A 8 -21.65 16.85 -20.33
N LEU A 9 -20.56 16.58 -21.05
CA LEU A 9 -19.55 15.59 -20.64
C LEU A 9 -18.73 16.10 -19.47
N ASP A 10 -18.37 17.39 -19.47
CA ASP A 10 -17.66 18.01 -18.35
C ASP A 10 -18.49 18.00 -17.07
N LEU A 11 -19.81 18.19 -17.16
CA LEU A 11 -20.73 18.03 -16.04
C LEU A 11 -20.78 16.59 -15.52
N VAL A 12 -20.77 15.59 -16.41
CA VAL A 12 -20.72 14.17 -16.01
C VAL A 12 -19.38 13.83 -15.35
N ILE A 13 -18.26 14.30 -15.90
CA ILE A 13 -16.92 14.10 -15.32
C ILE A 13 -16.83 14.79 -13.96
N LEU A 14 -17.33 16.02 -13.83
CA LEU A 14 -17.41 16.75 -12.57
C LEU A 14 -18.23 15.97 -11.54
N LEU A 15 -19.38 15.42 -11.95
CA LEU A 15 -20.22 14.58 -11.09
C LEU A 15 -19.47 13.33 -10.62
N ILE A 16 -18.77 12.63 -11.51
CA ILE A 16 -18.01 11.42 -11.18
C ILE A 16 -16.85 11.75 -10.23
N ILE A 17 -16.05 12.78 -10.53
CA ILE A 17 -14.94 13.21 -9.68
C ILE A 17 -15.45 13.68 -8.32
N GLY A 18 -16.56 14.42 -8.30
CA GLY A 18 -17.24 14.85 -7.07
C GLY A 18 -17.71 13.66 -6.23
N LEU A 19 -18.27 12.63 -6.86
CA LEU A 19 -18.71 11.41 -6.19
C LEU A 19 -17.53 10.61 -5.62
N ILE A 20 -16.44 10.50 -6.37
CA ILE A 20 -15.18 9.87 -5.92
C ILE A 20 -14.63 10.63 -4.72
N GLY A 21 -14.52 11.95 -4.80
CA GLY A 21 -14.06 12.80 -3.71
C GLY A 21 -14.95 12.72 -2.46
N PHE A 22 -16.27 12.66 -2.65
CA PHE A 22 -17.23 12.42 -1.58
C PHE A 22 -17.02 11.04 -0.93
N GLY A 23 -16.82 9.99 -1.73
CA GLY A 23 -16.51 8.64 -1.26
C GLY A 23 -15.22 8.62 -0.44
N MET A 24 -14.16 9.26 -0.93
CA MET A 24 -12.89 9.36 -0.21
C MET A 24 -13.06 10.03 1.16
N ARG A 25 -13.81 11.14 1.21
CA ARG A 25 -14.12 11.82 2.48
C ARG A 25 -14.96 10.95 3.42
N ARG A 26 -15.89 10.14 2.88
CA ARG A 26 -16.75 9.24 3.66
C ARG A 26 -15.98 8.06 4.26
N TYR A 27 -15.03 7.49 3.53
CA TYR A 27 -14.21 6.36 3.98
C TYR A 27 -12.90 6.77 4.69
N GLY A 28 -12.67 8.07 4.89
CA GLY A 28 -11.44 8.57 5.49
C GLY A 28 -10.19 8.31 4.64
N LEU A 29 -10.36 8.03 3.35
CA LEU A 29 -9.25 7.87 2.42
C LEU A 29 -8.61 9.24 2.21
N PRO A 30 -7.32 9.42 2.56
CA PRO A 30 -6.71 10.73 2.45
C PRO A 30 -6.56 11.10 0.97
N VAL A 31 -6.88 12.35 0.63
CA VAL A 31 -6.82 12.85 -0.76
C VAL A 31 -5.38 12.90 -1.26
N LEU A 32 -4.43 13.18 -0.37
CA LEU A 32 -3.02 13.32 -0.69
C LEU A 32 -2.40 12.05 -1.33
N PRO A 33 -2.53 10.83 -0.75
CA PRO A 33 -2.12 9.59 -1.41
C PRO A 33 -2.75 9.36 -2.78
N ALA A 34 -4.02 9.74 -2.98
CA ALA A 34 -4.66 9.59 -4.28
C ALA A 34 -4.04 10.51 -5.32
N VAL A 35 -3.80 11.78 -4.97
CA VAL A 35 -3.10 12.74 -5.85
C VAL A 35 -1.69 12.25 -6.19
N ILE A 36 -0.94 11.78 -5.18
CA ILE A 36 0.39 11.20 -5.39
C ILE A 36 0.32 9.98 -6.30
N GLY A 37 -0.67 9.10 -6.12
CA GLY A 37 -0.90 7.96 -7.00
C GLY A 37 -1.18 8.36 -8.45
N VAL A 38 -1.95 9.42 -8.68
CA VAL A 38 -2.21 9.96 -10.03
C VAL A 38 -0.93 10.52 -10.66
N ILE A 39 -0.11 11.23 -9.88
CA ILE A 39 1.16 11.80 -10.37
C ILE A 39 2.18 10.70 -10.66
N LEU A 40 2.29 9.70 -9.78
CA LEU A 40 3.26 8.61 -9.90
C LEU A 40 2.79 7.50 -10.85
N GLY A 41 1.49 7.37 -11.10
CA GLY A 41 0.90 6.34 -11.94
C GLY A 41 1.54 6.23 -13.32
N PRO A 42 1.65 7.33 -14.09
CA PRO A 42 2.32 7.33 -15.40
C PRO A 42 3.77 6.85 -15.32
N ALA A 43 4.51 7.27 -14.29
CA ALA A 43 5.90 6.84 -14.10
C ALA A 43 5.98 5.34 -13.77
N ALA A 44 5.08 4.84 -12.89
CA ALA A 44 5.01 3.42 -12.55
C ALA A 44 4.67 2.56 -13.78
N GLU A 45 3.71 2.99 -14.59
CA GLU A 45 3.33 2.27 -15.80
C GLU A 45 4.44 2.29 -16.86
N GLN A 46 5.16 3.39 -17.00
CA GLN A 46 6.33 3.44 -17.88
C GLN A 46 7.40 2.43 -17.45
N GLN A 47 7.69 2.31 -16.15
CA GLN A 47 8.66 1.32 -15.68
C GLN A 47 8.15 -0.11 -15.86
N LEU A 48 6.85 -0.36 -15.64
CA LEU A 48 6.25 -1.66 -15.92
C LEU A 48 6.38 -2.04 -17.39
N ARG A 49 6.04 -1.12 -18.31
CA ARG A 49 6.16 -1.33 -19.76
C ARG A 49 7.61 -1.59 -20.15
N ARG A 50 8.55 -0.83 -19.60
CA ARG A 50 9.99 -1.03 -19.83
C ARG A 50 10.46 -2.40 -19.35
N ALA A 51 10.04 -2.83 -18.16
CA ALA A 51 10.39 -4.14 -17.62
C ALA A 51 9.83 -5.28 -18.49
N LEU A 52 8.61 -5.14 -19.00
CA LEU A 52 8.01 -6.09 -19.93
C LEU A 52 8.71 -6.12 -21.28
N GLN A 53 9.13 -4.96 -21.81
CA GLN A 53 9.92 -4.90 -23.05
C GLN A 53 11.28 -5.60 -22.89
N ILE A 54 11.95 -5.44 -21.75
CA ILE A 54 13.23 -6.14 -21.46
C ILE A 54 13.05 -7.66 -21.36
N SER A 55 11.85 -8.13 -21.02
CA SER A 55 11.52 -9.55 -20.88
C SER A 55 10.78 -10.13 -22.08
N ASP A 56 10.90 -9.50 -23.26
CA ASP A 56 10.25 -9.89 -24.51
C ASP A 56 8.72 -10.02 -24.42
N GLY A 57 8.10 -9.18 -23.57
CA GLY A 57 6.66 -9.18 -23.31
C GLY A 57 6.21 -10.29 -22.35
N SER A 58 7.13 -11.10 -21.82
CA SER A 58 6.78 -12.18 -20.89
C SER A 58 6.56 -11.65 -19.47
N VAL A 59 5.33 -11.77 -18.96
CA VAL A 59 5.00 -11.45 -17.55
C VAL A 59 5.81 -12.29 -16.55
N SER A 60 6.28 -13.47 -16.98
CA SER A 60 7.22 -14.28 -16.22
C SER A 60 8.53 -13.56 -15.92
N GLY A 61 8.98 -12.62 -16.77
CA GLY A 61 10.19 -11.84 -16.52
C GLY A 61 10.11 -10.93 -15.29
N LEU A 62 8.90 -10.58 -14.82
CA LEU A 62 8.72 -9.79 -13.61
C LEU A 62 9.04 -10.59 -12.33
N VAL A 63 8.97 -11.92 -12.37
CA VAL A 63 9.11 -12.81 -11.20
C VAL A 63 10.27 -13.79 -11.32
N ASN A 64 10.57 -14.30 -12.52
CA ASN A 64 11.57 -15.35 -12.74
C ASN A 64 13.00 -14.82 -12.94
N THR A 65 13.25 -13.52 -12.77
CA THR A 65 14.62 -13.01 -12.78
C THR A 65 15.27 -13.21 -11.41
N PRO A 66 16.57 -13.55 -11.32
CA PRO A 66 17.28 -13.73 -10.05
C PRO A 66 17.19 -12.49 -9.14
N PHE A 67 17.13 -11.30 -9.75
CA PHE A 67 16.93 -10.04 -9.05
C PHE A 67 15.53 -9.93 -8.42
N SER A 68 14.46 -10.20 -9.19
CA SER A 68 13.09 -10.19 -8.66
C SER A 68 12.90 -11.17 -7.51
N VAL A 69 13.43 -12.39 -7.62
CA VAL A 69 13.35 -13.39 -6.54
C VAL A 69 14.00 -12.87 -5.26
N THR A 70 15.18 -12.24 -5.37
CA THR A 70 15.90 -11.68 -4.22
C THR A 70 15.09 -10.56 -3.56
N VAL A 71 14.53 -9.65 -4.35
CA VAL A 71 13.69 -8.55 -3.84
C VAL A 71 12.42 -9.09 -3.18
N TYR A 72 11.72 -10.03 -3.80
CA TYR A 72 10.54 -10.65 -3.21
C TYR A 72 10.84 -11.39 -1.91
N ALA A 73 11.98 -12.08 -1.82
CA ALA A 73 12.42 -12.73 -0.59
C ALA A 73 12.65 -11.71 0.54
N ILE A 74 13.30 -10.57 0.25
CA ILE A 74 13.51 -9.49 1.23
C ILE A 74 12.17 -8.89 1.68
N VAL A 75 11.27 -8.58 0.74
CA VAL A 75 9.93 -8.05 1.06
C VAL A 75 9.16 -9.05 1.94
N ALA A 76 9.19 -10.33 1.58
CA ALA A 76 8.55 -11.39 2.37
C ALA A 76 9.12 -11.47 3.79
N LEU A 77 10.45 -11.37 3.96
CA LEU A 77 11.09 -11.34 5.28
C LEU A 77 10.66 -10.13 6.10
N ILE A 78 10.64 -8.93 5.52
CA ILE A 78 10.23 -7.69 6.21
C ILE A 78 8.77 -7.77 6.67
N VAL A 79 7.88 -8.28 5.81
CA VAL A 79 6.44 -8.43 6.14
C VAL A 79 6.21 -9.57 7.13
N ALA A 80 6.97 -10.66 7.03
CA ALA A 80 6.86 -11.79 7.96
C ALA A 80 7.46 -11.49 9.34
N TRP A 81 8.46 -10.62 9.43
CA TRP A 81 9.13 -10.24 10.68
C TRP A 81 8.16 -9.80 11.81
N PRO A 82 7.24 -8.82 11.61
CA PRO A 82 6.29 -8.43 12.64
C PRO A 82 5.26 -9.53 12.95
N LEU A 83 4.89 -10.36 11.99
CA LEU A 83 3.94 -11.47 12.19
C LEU A 83 4.56 -12.58 13.06
N ILE A 84 5.79 -12.98 12.74
CA ILE A 84 6.55 -13.98 13.49
C ILE A 84 6.91 -13.44 14.88
N SER A 85 7.34 -12.18 14.97
CA SER A 85 7.61 -11.51 16.25
C SER A 85 6.39 -11.50 17.16
N ARG A 86 5.20 -11.17 16.65
CA ARG A 86 3.95 -11.21 17.43
C ARG A 86 3.57 -12.62 17.90
N LEU A 87 3.85 -13.64 17.11
CA LEU A 87 3.55 -15.03 17.46
C LEU A 87 4.56 -15.60 18.50
N VAL A 88 5.83 -15.21 18.39
CA VAL A 88 6.92 -15.66 19.27
C VAL A 88 6.98 -14.87 20.59
N LEU A 89 6.73 -13.55 20.58
CA LEU A 89 6.76 -12.71 21.79
C LEU A 89 5.52 -12.87 22.69
N ARG A 90 4.43 -13.46 22.20
CA ARG A 90 3.32 -13.91 23.07
C ARG A 90 3.75 -14.94 24.12
N ARG A 91 4.94 -15.54 24.01
CA ARG A 91 5.52 -16.43 25.03
C ARG A 91 6.49 -15.75 26.00
N ARG A 92 6.78 -14.45 25.88
CA ARG A 92 7.74 -13.74 26.74
C ARG A 92 7.14 -12.60 27.58
N GLY A 93 5.85 -12.29 27.41
CA GLY A 93 5.16 -11.23 28.16
C GLY A 93 4.80 -11.58 29.61
N ASP A 94 4.60 -12.86 29.95
CA ASP A 94 4.09 -13.27 31.27
C ASP A 94 5.11 -13.26 32.42
N ARG A 95 6.38 -12.92 32.15
CA ARG A 95 7.41 -12.96 33.20
C ARG A 95 7.69 -11.60 33.88
N LYS A 96 7.28 -10.48 33.29
CA LYS A 96 7.61 -9.14 33.84
C LYS A 96 6.70 -8.71 35.01
N THR A 97 5.48 -9.23 35.12
CA THR A 97 4.53 -8.85 36.18
C THR A 97 4.79 -9.56 37.53
N ALA A 98 5.59 -10.64 37.53
CA ALA A 98 5.85 -11.42 38.74
C ALA A 98 7.01 -10.88 39.61
N GLU A 99 7.82 -9.94 39.10
CA GLU A 99 8.98 -9.38 39.83
C GLU A 99 8.63 -8.10 40.61
N GLU A 100 7.70 -7.29 40.11
CA GLU A 100 7.31 -6.00 40.70
C GLU A 100 6.49 -6.15 42.00
N SER A 101 5.81 -7.28 42.17
CA SER A 101 5.03 -7.58 43.39
C SER A 101 5.88 -8.05 44.58
N ARG A 102 7.16 -8.38 44.38
CA ARG A 102 8.07 -8.85 45.46
C ARG A 102 8.91 -7.74 46.10
N THR A 103 9.06 -6.60 45.45
CA THR A 103 9.82 -5.46 45.99
C THR A 103 8.96 -4.50 46.83
N VAL A 104 7.64 -4.47 46.60
CA VAL A 104 6.73 -3.57 47.33
C VAL A 104 6.25 -4.15 48.67
N SER A 105 6.33 -5.48 48.87
CA SER A 105 5.90 -6.14 50.11
C SER A 105 7.01 -6.25 51.18
N GLY A 106 8.21 -5.71 50.92
CA GLY A 106 9.39 -5.85 51.79
C GLY A 106 9.92 -4.55 52.39
N GLY A 107 9.13 -3.47 52.38
CA GLY A 107 9.48 -2.16 52.97
C GLY A 107 8.45 -1.72 53.99
#